data_AF-A0A7V8FHK4-F1
#
_entry.id   AF-A0A7V8FHK4-F1
#
_cell.length_a   1.000
_cell.length_b   1.000
_cell.length_c   1.000
_cell.angle_alpha   90.00
_cell.angle_beta   90.00
_cell.angle_gamma   90.00
#
_symmetry.space_group_name_H-M   'P 1'
#
loop_
_entity.id
_entity.type
_entity.pdbx_description
1 polymer ?
#
loop_
_entity_poly.entity_id
_entity_poly.type
_entity_poly.pdbx_seq_one_letter_code
_entity_poly.pdbx_strand_id
1 'polypeptide(L)'
;MHVLPGDNVPAYLQAVDEHGCTVMARNEEGWCAAIDPYHLRCTIYTQRPAICRQFPMGGDDCRSVRQDYRQQAAACLPLSPST
;
A
#
# COMPACT_ATOMS: atom_id res chain seq x y z
N MET A 1 -6.31 -7.05 5.62
CA MET A 1 -7.07 -6.39 4.55
C MET A 1 -8.08 -7.40 4.04
N HIS A 2 -9.35 -7.22 4.35
CA HIS A 2 -10.40 -8.18 3.97
C HIS A 2 -10.70 -8.09 2.47
N VAL A 3 -10.95 -9.23 1.87
CA VAL A 3 -11.49 -9.35 0.51
C VAL A 3 -12.99 -9.56 0.65
N LEU A 4 -13.79 -8.63 0.13
CA LEU A 4 -15.24 -8.65 0.32
C LEU A 4 -15.94 -9.39 -0.83
N PRO A 5 -17.17 -9.88 -0.63
CA PRO A 5 -18.00 -10.39 -1.71
C PRO A 5 -18.11 -9.36 -2.85
N GLY A 6 -17.73 -9.75 -4.07
CA GLY A 6 -17.69 -8.87 -5.25
C GLY A 6 -16.28 -8.39 -5.63
N ASP A 7 -15.27 -8.59 -4.77
CA ASP A 7 -13.87 -8.38 -5.14
C ASP A 7 -13.36 -9.54 -6.01
N ASN A 8 -12.82 -9.21 -7.19
CA ASN A 8 -12.31 -10.19 -8.16
C ASN A 8 -10.81 -10.43 -8.00
N VAL A 9 -10.35 -10.62 -6.76
CA VAL A 9 -8.93 -10.88 -6.46
C VAL A 9 -8.57 -12.32 -6.83
N PRO A 10 -7.45 -12.59 -7.53
CA PRO A 10 -7.01 -13.96 -7.82
C PRO A 10 -6.78 -14.80 -6.54
N ALA A 11 -7.19 -16.08 -6.56
CA ALA A 11 -7.14 -16.95 -5.37
C ALA A 11 -5.74 -17.11 -4.77
N TYR A 12 -4.69 -17.12 -5.60
CA TYR A 12 -3.30 -17.22 -5.13
C TYR A 12 -2.80 -15.97 -4.37
N LEU A 13 -3.57 -14.88 -4.38
CA LEU A 13 -3.30 -13.66 -3.60
C LEU A 13 -4.21 -13.54 -2.37
N GLN A 14 -5.00 -14.58 -2.07
CA GLN A 14 -5.90 -14.64 -0.94
C GLN A 14 -5.35 -15.58 0.13
N ALA A 15 -5.70 -15.30 1.38
CA ALA A 15 -5.47 -16.14 2.53
C ALA A 15 -6.72 -16.14 3.42
N VAL A 16 -6.76 -17.04 4.40
CA VAL A 16 -7.80 -17.08 5.44
C VAL A 16 -7.13 -16.69 6.75
N ASP A 17 -7.72 -15.74 7.47
CA ASP A 17 -7.24 -15.34 8.78
C ASP A 17 -7.74 -16.28 9.89
N GLU A 18 -7.32 -16.02 11.13
CA GLU A 18 -7.67 -16.82 12.31
C GLU A 18 -9.18 -16.85 12.61
N HIS A 19 -9.96 -15.91 12.05
CA HIS A 19 -11.40 -15.82 12.21
C HIS A 19 -12.16 -16.46 11.05
N GLY A 20 -11.46 -17.06 10.09
CA GLY A 20 -12.07 -17.66 8.90
C GLY A 20 -12.45 -16.63 7.82
N CYS A 21 -12.00 -15.37 7.94
CA CYS A 21 -12.27 -14.34 6.96
C CYS A 21 -11.25 -14.40 5.81
N THR A 22 -11.72 -14.15 4.58
CA THR A 22 -10.85 -14.03 3.42
C THR A 22 -10.13 -12.69 3.43
N VAL A 23 -8.80 -12.74 3.37
CA VAL A 23 -7.91 -11.59 3.41
C VAL A 23 -6.90 -11.62 2.28
N MET A 24 -6.31 -10.47 1.95
CA MET A 24 -5.14 -10.45 1.07
C MET A 24 -3.99 -11.21 1.73
N ALA A 25 -3.38 -12.13 0.99
CA ALA A 25 -2.15 -12.80 1.40
C ALA A 25 -1.02 -11.80 1.61
N ARG A 26 -0.06 -12.15 2.47
CA ARG A 26 1.13 -11.34 2.76
C ARG A 26 2.40 -11.98 2.18
N ASN A 27 3.33 -11.16 1.71
CA ASN A 27 4.67 -11.61 1.35
C ASN A 27 5.57 -11.76 2.60
N GLU A 28 6.82 -12.19 2.40
CA GLU A 28 7.78 -12.43 3.49
C GLU A 28 8.12 -11.15 4.28
N GLU A 29 8.01 -10.00 3.65
CA GLU A 29 8.19 -8.68 4.29
C GLU A 29 6.91 -8.18 5.00
N GLY A 30 5.85 -8.99 5.02
CA GLY A 30 4.58 -8.69 5.67
C GLY A 30 3.68 -7.74 4.88
N TRP A 31 4.05 -7.32 3.67
CA TRP A 31 3.21 -6.51 2.78
C TRP A 31 2.17 -7.36 2.07
N CYS A 32 1.16 -6.72 1.49
CA CYS A 32 0.23 -7.39 0.59
C CYS A 32 1.01 -8.09 -0.56
N ALA A 33 0.75 -9.38 -0.80
CA ALA A 33 1.44 -10.19 -1.80
C ALA A 33 1.28 -9.68 -3.25
N ALA A 34 0.34 -8.76 -3.48
CA ALA A 34 0.15 -8.12 -4.78
C ALA A 34 1.05 -6.90 -5.01
N ILE A 35 1.91 -6.52 -4.06
CA ILE A 35 2.80 -5.36 -4.23
C ILE A 35 4.05 -5.76 -5.03
N ASP A 36 4.41 -4.93 -6.00
CA ASP A 36 5.72 -4.92 -6.63
C ASP A 36 6.69 -4.17 -5.69
N PRO A 37 7.70 -4.83 -5.09
CA PRO A 37 8.59 -4.22 -4.13
C PRO A 37 9.54 -3.19 -4.76
N TYR A 38 9.84 -3.31 -6.06
CA TYR A 38 10.75 -2.38 -6.74
C TYR A 38 10.06 -1.07 -7.10
N HIS A 39 8.80 -1.15 -7.54
CA HIS A 39 8.04 0.01 -8.01
C HIS A 39 7.02 0.53 -7.00
N LEU A 40 6.76 -0.21 -5.91
CA LEU A 40 5.76 0.06 -4.89
C LEU A 40 4.35 0.28 -5.49
N ARG A 41 3.98 -0.58 -6.45
CA ARG A 41 2.69 -0.56 -7.16
C ARG A 41 2.00 -1.90 -7.01
N CYS A 42 0.67 -1.89 -7.01
CA CYS A 42 -0.09 -3.14 -7.03
C CYS A 42 -0.08 -3.74 -8.45
N THR A 43 0.30 -5.02 -8.56
CA THR A 43 0.40 -5.75 -9.83
C THR A 43 -0.97 -6.13 -10.42
N ILE A 44 -2.02 -6.20 -9.59
CA ILE A 44 -3.40 -6.53 -10.00
C ILE A 44 -4.30 -5.28 -10.09
N TYR A 45 -3.78 -4.17 -10.62
CA TYR A 45 -4.40 -2.85 -10.50
C TYR A 45 -5.90 -2.78 -10.89
N THR A 46 -6.31 -3.51 -11.93
CA THR A 46 -7.69 -3.62 -12.42
C THR A 46 -8.60 -4.43 -11.50
N GLN A 47 -8.04 -5.45 -10.84
CA GLN A 47 -8.71 -6.39 -9.96
C GLN A 47 -8.56 -6.05 -8.47
N ARG A 48 -7.98 -4.89 -8.13
CA ARG A 48 -7.81 -4.44 -6.75
C ARG A 48 -9.12 -4.54 -5.97
N PRO A 49 -9.08 -5.00 -4.71
CA PRO A 49 -10.28 -5.03 -3.88
C PRO A 49 -10.83 -3.62 -3.67
N ALA A 50 -12.12 -3.49 -3.39
CA ALA A 50 -12.84 -2.23 -3.30
C ALA A 50 -12.18 -1.23 -2.34
N ILE A 51 -11.69 -1.71 -1.19
CA ILE A 51 -10.96 -0.91 -0.21
C ILE A 51 -9.73 -0.21 -0.82
N CYS A 52 -8.99 -0.89 -1.71
CA CYS A 52 -7.83 -0.30 -2.39
C CYS A 52 -8.22 0.70 -3.49
N ARG A 53 -9.46 0.65 -3.99
CA ARG A 53 -9.96 1.61 -5.00
C ARG A 53 -10.44 2.92 -4.38
N GLN A 54 -10.73 2.93 -3.08
CA GLN A 54 -11.08 4.15 -2.34
C GLN A 54 -9.91 5.13 -2.25
N PHE A 55 -8.67 4.63 -2.37
CA PHE A 55 -7.45 5.43 -2.35
C PHE A 55 -6.88 5.58 -3.77
N PRO A 56 -7.23 6.66 -4.50
CA PRO A 56 -6.70 6.89 -5.83
C PRO A 56 -5.21 7.24 -5.78
N MET A 57 -4.45 6.67 -6.71
CA MET A 57 -3.03 7.03 -6.88
C MET A 57 -2.91 8.51 -7.24
N GLY A 58 -2.11 9.25 -6.47
CA GLY A 58 -1.96 10.70 -6.64
C GLY A 58 -3.10 11.54 -6.04
N GLY A 59 -4.07 10.92 -5.36
CA GLY A 59 -5.07 11.63 -4.56
C GLY A 59 -4.48 12.35 -3.35
N ASP A 60 -5.34 13.00 -2.57
CA ASP A 60 -4.89 13.88 -1.48
C ASP A 60 -4.09 13.15 -0.40
N ASP A 61 -4.49 11.94 0.01
CA ASP A 61 -3.71 11.12 0.94
C ASP A 61 -2.30 10.83 0.40
N CYS A 62 -2.19 10.52 -0.89
CA CYS A 62 -0.91 10.27 -1.55
C CYS A 62 -0.04 11.53 -1.57
N ARG A 63 -0.64 12.70 -1.78
CA ARG A 63 0.05 13.99 -1.79
C ARG A 63 0.50 14.39 -0.39
N SER A 64 -0.36 14.20 0.61
CA SER A 64 -0.07 14.50 2.02
C SER A 64 1.12 13.68 2.51
N VAL A 65 1.07 12.35 2.38
CA VAL A 65 2.16 11.47 2.83
C VAL A 65 3.48 11.80 2.13
N ARG A 66 3.46 12.17 0.84
CA ARG A 66 4.65 12.62 0.11
C ARG A 66 5.19 13.95 0.60
N GLN A 67 4.31 14.89 0.96
CA GLN A 67 4.70 16.15 1.54
C GLN A 67 5.35 15.94 2.92
N ASP A 68 4.75 15.12 3.77
CA ASP A 68 5.27 14.79 5.10
C ASP A 68 6.66 14.14 5.00
N TYR A 69 6.82 13.16 4.09
CA TYR A 69 8.11 12.54 3.82
C TYR A 69 9.16 13.56 3.37
N ARG A 70 8.81 14.48 2.46
CA ARG A 70 9.73 15.55 2.00
C ARG A 70 10.13 16.48 3.14
N GLN A 71 9.20 16.84 4.01
CA GLN A 71 9.47 17.69 5.16
C GLN A 71 10.37 16.98 6.18
N GLN A 72 10.10 15.71 6.48
CA GLN A 72 10.96 14.90 7.36
C GLN A 72 12.36 14.73 6.77
N ALA A 73 12.48 14.43 5.48
CA ALA A 73 13.77 14.33 4.79
C ALA A 73 14.52 15.67 4.84
N ALA A 74 13.84 16.81 4.61
CA ALA A 74 14.43 18.15 4.72
C ALA A 74 14.86 18.49 6.16
N ALA A 75 14.11 18.05 7.16
CA ALA A 75 14.47 18.24 8.57
C ALA A 75 15.66 17.38 9.01
N CYS A 76 15.86 16.23 8.37
CA CYS A 76 17.02 15.35 8.59
C CYS A 76 18.28 15.75 7.80
N LEU A 77 18.21 16.71 6.88
CA LEU A 77 19.41 17.29 6.27
C LEU A 77 20.14 18.14 7.32
N PRO A 78 21.47 17.95 7.52
CA PRO A 78 22.21 18.79 8.44
C PRO A 78 22.16 20.22 7.93
N LEU A 79 21.53 21.12 8.69
CA LEU A 79 21.75 22.55 8.57
C LEU A 79 23.25 22.77 8.79
N SER A 80 24.01 22.94 7.72
CA SER A 80 25.38 23.44 7.85
C SER A 80 25.28 24.88 8.39
N PRO A 81 26.06 25.25 9.40
CA PRO A 81 25.93 26.54 10.07
C PRO A 81 26.27 27.65 9.08
N SER A 82 25.43 28.69 9.02
CA SER A 82 25.78 29.93 8.32
C SER A 82 26.79 30.70 9.16
N THR A 83 28.00 30.80 8.60
CA THR A 83 29.11 31.75 8.85
C THR A 83 29.43 32.17 10.28
#